data_AF-A0A1C5P4G9-F1
#
_entry.id   AF-A0A1C5P4G9-F1
#
_cell.length_a   1.000
_cell.length_b   1.000
_cell.length_c   1.000
_cell.angle_alpha   90.00
_cell.angle_beta   90.00
_cell.angle_gamma   90.00
#
_symmetry.space_group_name_H-M   'P 1'
#
loop_
_entity.id
_entity.type
_entity.pdbx_description
1 polymer ?
#
loop_
_entity_poly.entity_id
_entity_poly.type
_entity_poly.pdbx_seq_one_letter_code
_entity_poly.pdbx_strand_id
1 'polypeptide(L)'
;MLEVNFYDTVDDDLLKFAVIISQSNGKWVMCKHKERDTYEVPGGHREEGEDILETAKRELQEETGAVKFDIEQLCVYSVTGKNSINENGEESFGLLCFAEIREFSGELHCEMEKVVLMDELPENWTYPLIQPKLIEKYLQIQKQSYSQIQQTAKQTIAYIKKIIKPGMKLFDIRKLCEEKLMELGADSFWYWDVGAFVFAGDETTVSVSGKQYVTSDKIIENNDIITIDLSPQVGNIWGDYARTIIVENGEVVDDIELIQNQEWKSGLQMEDKLHAELFRFVTKGTTFEELYYHMNEFIVENGFVNLDFMGNLGHSIAKVKSDRIYIEKGNKAKLVAMNYFTFEPHIAFPDSKYGYKKENIYYFDEDVLVEL
;
A
#
# COMPACT_ATOMS: atom_id res chain seq x y z
N MET A 1 -29.42 -20.29 10.96
CA MET A 1 -28.20 -20.30 10.11
C MET A 1 -27.22 -19.35 10.79
N LEU A 2 -25.92 -19.64 10.79
CA LEU A 2 -24.94 -18.74 11.38
C LEU A 2 -24.62 -17.62 10.39
N GLU A 3 -24.78 -16.37 10.82
CA GLU A 3 -24.59 -15.18 10.00
C GLU A 3 -23.65 -14.19 10.71
N VAL A 4 -22.82 -13.49 9.93
CA VAL A 4 -21.88 -12.48 10.42
C VAL A 4 -22.16 -11.20 9.67
N ASN A 5 -22.47 -10.12 10.40
CA ASN A 5 -22.75 -8.81 9.84
C ASN A 5 -21.73 -7.77 10.32
N PHE A 6 -21.59 -6.67 9.60
CA PHE A 6 -20.64 -5.60 9.91
C PHE A 6 -21.33 -4.24 9.95
N TYR A 7 -20.90 -3.39 10.88
CA TYR A 7 -21.49 -2.08 11.17
C TYR A 7 -20.39 -1.07 11.47
N ASP A 8 -20.65 0.21 11.18
CA ASP A 8 -19.72 1.28 11.50
C ASP A 8 -19.64 1.50 13.02
N THR A 9 -20.79 1.57 13.70
CA THR A 9 -20.90 1.79 15.14
C THR A 9 -22.17 1.14 15.72
N VAL A 10 -22.11 0.78 17.00
CA VAL A 10 -23.28 0.44 17.84
C VAL A 10 -23.10 1.08 19.22
N ASP A 11 -24.13 1.06 20.06
CA ASP A 11 -24.00 1.47 21.46
C ASP A 11 -23.00 0.57 22.19
N ASP A 12 -22.07 1.16 22.95
CA ASP A 12 -20.97 0.44 23.62
C ASP A 12 -21.47 -0.69 24.54
N ASP A 13 -22.60 -0.48 25.21
CA ASP A 13 -23.24 -1.45 26.11
C ASP A 13 -23.67 -2.75 25.39
N LEU A 14 -23.77 -2.73 24.06
CA LEU A 14 -24.09 -3.92 23.25
C LEU A 14 -22.85 -4.77 22.93
N LEU A 15 -21.65 -4.21 23.03
CA LEU A 15 -20.40 -4.89 22.70
C LEU A 15 -20.01 -5.86 23.81
N LYS A 16 -20.12 -7.15 23.50
CA LYS A 16 -19.83 -8.25 24.43
C LYS A 16 -18.46 -8.89 24.19
N PHE A 17 -17.89 -8.68 23.00
CA PHE A 17 -16.69 -9.37 22.54
C PHE A 17 -15.69 -8.41 21.91
N ALA A 18 -14.41 -8.73 22.02
CA ALA A 18 -13.37 -8.12 21.20
C ALA A 18 -12.59 -9.22 20.45
N VAL A 19 -12.42 -9.07 19.14
CA VAL A 19 -11.60 -9.95 18.31
C VAL A 19 -10.51 -9.14 17.65
N ILE A 20 -9.27 -9.61 17.72
CA ILE A 20 -8.10 -8.88 17.29
C ILE A 20 -7.39 -9.67 16.19
N ILE A 21 -7.47 -9.18 14.97
CA ILE A 21 -6.61 -9.65 13.89
C ILE A 21 -5.22 -9.08 14.16
N SER A 22 -4.18 -9.91 14.20
CA SER A 22 -2.85 -9.44 14.55
C SER A 22 -1.77 -9.96 13.63
N GLN A 23 -0.76 -9.12 13.42
CA GLN A 23 0.44 -9.44 12.66
C GLN A 23 1.71 -9.06 13.43
N SER A 24 2.81 -9.73 13.11
CA SER A 24 4.14 -9.37 13.55
C SER A 24 5.13 -9.62 12.42
N ASN A 25 5.86 -8.57 12.01
CA ASN A 25 6.82 -8.63 10.90
C ASN A 25 6.20 -9.22 9.62
N GLY A 26 4.96 -8.83 9.32
CA GLY A 26 4.21 -9.28 8.14
C GLY A 26 3.65 -10.71 8.22
N LYS A 27 3.81 -11.41 9.34
CA LYS A 27 3.23 -12.76 9.56
C LYS A 27 1.98 -12.68 10.43
N TRP A 28 0.99 -13.52 10.13
CA TRP A 28 -0.22 -13.68 10.94
C TRP A 28 0.11 -14.28 12.31
N VAL A 29 -0.44 -13.68 13.36
CA VAL A 29 -0.28 -14.15 14.74
C VAL A 29 -1.50 -15.00 15.10
N MET A 30 -1.29 -16.30 15.24
CA MET A 30 -2.33 -17.28 15.55
C MET A 30 -2.12 -17.90 16.93
N CYS A 31 -3.20 -18.07 17.68
CA CYS A 31 -3.24 -18.74 18.98
C CYS A 31 -3.61 -20.21 18.80
N LYS A 32 -2.91 -21.11 19.50
CA LYS A 32 -3.29 -22.52 19.63
C LYS A 32 -3.65 -22.83 21.07
N HIS A 33 -4.87 -23.32 21.28
CA HIS A 33 -5.37 -23.75 22.58
C HIS A 33 -4.83 -25.13 23.00
N LYS A 34 -4.59 -25.36 24.30
CA LYS A 34 -4.05 -26.65 24.84
C LYS A 34 -4.91 -27.87 24.54
N GLU A 35 -6.23 -27.67 24.51
CA GLU A 35 -7.22 -28.73 24.32
C GLU A 35 -7.70 -28.92 22.87
N ARG A 36 -7.20 -28.11 21.93
CA ARG A 36 -7.69 -28.13 20.53
C ARG A 36 -6.53 -28.27 19.56
N ASP A 37 -6.80 -28.89 18.42
CA ASP A 37 -5.85 -28.97 17.30
C ASP A 37 -6.22 -27.99 16.18
N THR A 38 -6.78 -26.84 16.56
CA THR A 38 -7.22 -25.76 15.69
C THR A 38 -6.49 -24.46 16.05
N TYR A 39 -6.57 -23.47 15.16
CA TYR A 39 -6.01 -22.14 15.37
C TYR A 39 -7.10 -21.08 15.43
N GLU A 40 -6.85 -20.03 16.20
CA GLU A 40 -7.73 -18.88 16.33
C GLU A 40 -6.96 -17.57 16.39
N VAL A 41 -7.61 -16.47 16.00
CA VAL A 41 -7.10 -15.12 16.30
C VAL A 41 -7.43 -14.76 17.74
N PRO A 42 -6.64 -13.90 18.39
CA PRO A 42 -6.89 -13.54 19.77
C PRO A 42 -8.23 -12.82 19.96
N GLY A 43 -8.92 -13.11 21.06
CA GLY A 43 -10.16 -12.43 21.40
C GLY A 43 -11.01 -13.16 22.44
N GLY A 44 -11.85 -12.38 23.13
CA GLY A 44 -12.65 -12.88 24.24
C GLY A 44 -13.78 -11.96 24.65
N HIS A 45 -14.33 -12.22 25.83
CA HIS A 45 -15.50 -11.52 26.36
C HIS A 45 -15.08 -10.26 27.13
N ARG A 46 -15.92 -9.24 27.06
CA ARG A 46 -15.82 -8.06 27.93
C ARG A 46 -16.10 -8.44 29.38
N GLU A 47 -15.20 -8.08 30.30
CA GLU A 47 -15.42 -8.28 31.73
C GLU A 47 -16.20 -7.11 32.37
N GLU A 48 -16.74 -7.34 33.57
CA GLU A 48 -17.54 -6.33 34.28
C GLU A 48 -16.71 -5.08 34.59
N GLY A 49 -17.14 -3.93 34.05
CA GLY A 49 -16.49 -2.64 34.25
C GLY A 49 -15.34 -2.34 33.29
N GLU A 50 -15.02 -3.23 32.34
CA GLU A 50 -14.02 -2.94 31.30
C GLU A 50 -14.58 -2.03 30.20
N ASP A 51 -13.71 -1.22 29.58
CA ASP A 51 -13.95 -0.63 28.26
C ASP A 51 -13.65 -1.66 27.17
N ILE A 52 -14.40 -1.66 26.07
CA ILE A 52 -14.25 -2.68 25.03
C ILE A 52 -12.86 -2.69 24.38
N LEU A 53 -12.17 -1.55 24.31
CA LEU A 53 -10.80 -1.49 23.80
C LEU A 53 -9.80 -2.02 24.83
N GLU A 54 -10.06 -1.85 26.13
CA GLU A 54 -9.24 -2.46 27.19
C GLU A 54 -9.41 -3.99 27.20
N THR A 55 -10.63 -4.50 26.97
CA THR A 55 -10.86 -5.93 26.70
C THR A 55 -10.00 -6.40 25.52
N ALA A 56 -10.01 -5.68 24.39
CA ALA A 56 -9.22 -6.07 23.22
C ALA A 56 -7.71 -6.14 23.53
N LYS A 57 -7.19 -5.17 24.30
CA LYS A 57 -5.78 -5.14 24.72
C LYS A 57 -5.45 -6.27 25.68
N ARG A 58 -6.30 -6.54 26.68
CA ARG A 58 -6.12 -7.63 27.64
C ARG A 58 -6.10 -8.98 26.93
N GLU A 59 -7.10 -9.27 26.09
CA GLU A 59 -7.18 -10.54 25.35
C GLU A 59 -5.95 -10.73 24.44
N LEU A 60 -5.53 -9.67 23.74
CA LEU A 60 -4.29 -9.71 22.95
C LEU A 60 -3.06 -10.04 23.82
N GLN A 61 -2.91 -9.40 24.98
CA GLN A 61 -1.80 -9.63 25.90
C GLN A 61 -1.82 -11.05 26.48
N GLU A 62 -2.97 -11.51 26.97
CA GLU A 62 -3.11 -12.80 27.64
C GLU A 62 -2.87 -13.98 26.69
N GLU A 63 -3.45 -13.93 25.49
CA GLU A 63 -3.42 -15.04 24.56
C GLU A 63 -2.18 -15.08 23.68
N THR A 64 -1.53 -13.92 23.46
CA THR A 64 -0.33 -13.83 22.61
C THR A 64 0.96 -13.51 23.36
N GLY A 65 0.89 -12.98 24.58
CA GLY A 65 2.04 -12.45 25.30
C GLY A 65 2.58 -11.13 24.70
N ALA A 66 1.81 -10.43 23.87
CA ALA A 66 2.24 -9.15 23.29
C ALA A 66 2.48 -8.10 24.39
N VAL A 67 3.64 -7.44 24.39
CA VAL A 67 3.96 -6.38 25.36
C VAL A 67 4.19 -5.02 24.72
N LYS A 68 4.47 -5.02 23.40
CA LYS A 68 4.60 -3.80 22.61
C LYS A 68 3.85 -3.98 21.31
N PHE A 69 2.79 -3.21 21.13
CA PHE A 69 1.93 -3.29 19.96
C PHE A 69 1.20 -1.95 19.74
N ASP A 70 0.79 -1.70 18.51
CA ASP A 70 -0.26 -0.72 18.22
C ASP A 70 -1.56 -1.48 17.94
N ILE A 71 -2.68 -0.94 18.39
CA ILE A 71 -4.01 -1.51 18.15
C ILE A 71 -4.95 -0.44 17.63
N GLU A 72 -5.72 -0.77 16.59
CA GLU A 72 -6.71 0.09 15.97
C GLU A 72 -8.07 -0.61 15.90
N GLN A 73 -9.14 0.17 16.06
CA GLN A 73 -10.51 -0.30 15.87
C GLN A 73 -10.83 -0.30 14.37
N LEU A 74 -11.36 -1.41 13.86
CA LEU A 74 -11.72 -1.54 12.45
C LEU A 74 -13.21 -1.27 12.23
N CYS A 75 -14.06 -2.06 12.88
CA CYS A 75 -15.51 -1.96 12.78
C CYS A 75 -16.19 -2.79 13.87
N VAL A 76 -17.51 -2.67 13.98
CA VAL A 76 -18.33 -3.59 14.78
C VAL A 76 -18.76 -4.76 13.91
N TYR A 77 -18.79 -5.96 14.50
CA TYR A 77 -19.42 -7.13 13.89
C TYR A 77 -20.53 -7.68 14.79
N SER A 78 -21.47 -8.41 14.21
CA SER A 78 -22.41 -9.23 14.96
C SER A 78 -22.38 -10.67 14.47
N VAL A 79 -22.77 -11.59 15.35
CA VAL A 79 -22.99 -13.00 15.01
C VAL A 79 -24.40 -13.38 15.43
N THR A 80 -25.18 -13.90 14.49
CA THR A 80 -26.51 -14.46 14.75
C THR A 80 -26.50 -15.97 14.54
N GLY A 81 -27.23 -16.70 15.37
CA GLY A 81 -27.37 -18.16 15.28
C GLY A 81 -26.55 -18.91 16.32
N LYS A 82 -27.00 -20.15 16.62
CA LYS A 82 -26.41 -20.96 17.69
C LYS A 82 -24.97 -21.33 17.39
N ASN A 83 -24.10 -21.18 18.38
CA ASN A 83 -22.70 -21.60 18.34
C ASN A 83 -22.24 -22.01 19.75
N SER A 84 -20.96 -22.38 19.91
CA SER A 84 -20.40 -22.86 21.18
C SER A 84 -20.46 -21.86 22.33
N ILE A 85 -20.65 -20.56 22.03
CA ILE A 85 -20.70 -19.47 23.02
C ILE A 85 -22.05 -18.73 23.04
N ASN A 86 -23.00 -19.13 22.17
CA ASN A 86 -24.32 -18.51 22.06
C ASN A 86 -25.39 -19.60 21.84
N GLU A 87 -26.00 -20.07 22.92
CA GLU A 87 -26.98 -21.17 22.88
C GLU A 87 -28.37 -20.73 22.38
N ASN A 88 -28.70 -19.45 22.58
CA ASN A 88 -30.00 -18.87 22.26
C ASN A 88 -30.10 -18.59 20.76
N GLY A 89 -28.96 -18.32 20.12
CA GLY A 89 -28.84 -17.91 18.73
C GLY A 89 -29.27 -16.46 18.49
N GLU A 90 -29.41 -15.68 19.56
CA GLU A 90 -29.65 -14.24 19.50
C GLU A 90 -28.45 -13.52 18.89
N GLU A 91 -28.67 -12.32 18.36
CA GLU A 91 -27.57 -11.54 17.82
C GLU A 91 -26.64 -11.04 18.95
N SER A 92 -25.34 -11.26 18.80
CA SER A 92 -24.32 -10.79 19.74
C SER A 92 -23.26 -9.96 19.03
N PHE A 93 -22.93 -8.80 19.59
CA PHE A 93 -22.02 -7.82 18.97
C PHE A 93 -20.62 -7.91 19.58
N GLY A 94 -19.63 -7.65 18.73
CA GLY A 94 -18.24 -7.51 19.12
C GLY A 94 -17.52 -6.44 18.33
N LEU A 95 -16.42 -5.96 18.89
CA LEU A 95 -15.49 -5.05 18.25
C LEU A 95 -14.43 -5.86 17.50
N LEU A 96 -14.21 -5.54 16.23
CA LEU A 96 -13.09 -6.07 15.46
C LEU A 96 -11.96 -5.05 15.47
N CYS A 97 -10.78 -5.49 15.89
CA CYS A 97 -9.56 -4.68 15.93
C CYS A 97 -8.47 -5.28 15.03
N PHE A 98 -7.52 -4.44 14.64
CA PHE A 98 -6.22 -4.88 14.11
C PHE A 98 -5.11 -4.52 15.09
N ALA A 99 -4.10 -5.38 15.25
CA ALA A 99 -2.92 -5.08 16.03
C ALA A 99 -1.61 -5.45 15.30
N GLU A 100 -0.65 -4.51 15.31
CA GLU A 100 0.72 -4.76 14.87
C GLU A 100 1.61 -5.00 16.10
N ILE A 101 2.06 -6.23 16.29
CA ILE A 101 2.85 -6.66 17.46
C ILE A 101 4.34 -6.57 17.15
N ARG A 102 5.05 -5.83 18.01
CA ARG A 102 6.49 -5.59 17.90
C ARG A 102 7.33 -6.39 18.88
N GLU A 103 6.76 -6.78 20.01
CA GLU A 103 7.47 -7.51 21.06
C GLU A 103 6.52 -8.42 21.83
N PHE A 104 7.00 -9.62 22.13
CA PHE A 104 6.33 -10.63 22.94
C PHE A 104 7.14 -10.87 24.22
N SER A 105 6.47 -11.04 25.36
CA SER A 105 7.09 -11.48 26.62
C SER A 105 7.57 -12.93 26.55
N GLY A 106 6.91 -13.75 25.72
CA GLY A 106 7.05 -15.21 25.72
C GLY A 106 6.25 -15.90 26.84
N GLU A 107 5.56 -15.13 27.68
CA GLU A 107 4.64 -15.63 28.70
C GLU A 107 3.21 -15.59 28.14
N LEU A 108 2.55 -16.74 28.16
CA LEU A 108 1.14 -16.85 27.80
C LEU A 108 0.34 -17.07 29.08
N HIS A 109 -0.76 -16.36 29.18
CA HIS A 109 -1.74 -16.57 30.23
C HIS A 109 -2.88 -17.46 29.70
N CYS A 110 -3.69 -18.00 30.61
CA CYS A 110 -4.89 -18.78 30.25
C CYS A 110 -4.62 -20.14 29.56
N GLU A 111 -5.55 -20.56 28.71
CA GLU A 111 -5.66 -21.91 28.15
C GLU A 111 -4.79 -22.14 26.88
N MET A 112 -3.98 -21.14 26.48
CA MET A 112 -3.17 -21.19 25.26
C MET A 112 -1.89 -22.03 25.41
N GLU A 113 -1.65 -22.92 24.45
CA GLU A 113 -0.45 -23.75 24.34
C GLU A 113 0.72 -22.92 23.78
N LYS A 114 0.48 -22.22 22.67
CA LYS A 114 1.51 -21.45 21.96
C LYS A 114 0.92 -20.44 20.97
N VAL A 115 1.75 -19.46 20.64
CA VAL A 115 1.57 -18.56 19.49
C VAL A 115 2.33 -19.10 18.29
N VAL A 116 1.73 -19.01 17.11
CA VAL A 116 2.34 -19.39 15.84
C VAL A 116 2.31 -18.21 14.88
N LEU A 117 3.48 -17.87 14.33
CA LEU A 117 3.60 -16.89 13.25
C LEU A 117 3.50 -17.62 11.91
N MET A 118 2.48 -17.29 11.12
CA MET A 118 2.21 -17.95 9.84
C MET A 118 2.32 -16.98 8.67
N ASP A 119 2.92 -17.42 7.57
CA ASP A 119 2.94 -16.65 6.31
C ASP A 119 1.58 -16.70 5.58
N GLU A 120 0.87 -17.83 5.72
CA GLU A 120 -0.47 -18.06 5.18
C GLU A 120 -1.47 -18.32 6.32
N LEU A 121 -2.74 -18.00 6.08
CA LEU A 121 -3.81 -18.26 7.05
C LEU A 121 -4.03 -19.78 7.23
N PRO A 122 -4.36 -20.26 8.44
CA PRO A 122 -4.60 -21.69 8.66
C PRO A 122 -5.86 -22.19 7.94
N GLU A 123 -5.91 -23.49 7.66
CA GLU A 123 -7.12 -24.16 7.14
C GLU A 123 -8.02 -24.69 8.29
N ASN A 124 -7.42 -25.06 9.42
CA ASN A 124 -8.07 -25.66 10.59
C ASN A 124 -8.44 -24.63 11.67
N TRP A 125 -9.44 -23.80 11.38
CA TRP A 125 -9.95 -22.76 12.29
C TRP A 125 -10.74 -23.32 13.48
N THR A 126 -10.58 -22.70 14.66
CA THR A 126 -11.47 -22.95 15.81
C THR A 126 -12.90 -22.48 15.51
N TYR A 127 -13.04 -21.31 14.87
CA TYR A 127 -14.33 -20.74 14.48
C TYR A 127 -14.44 -20.56 12.95
N PRO A 128 -14.58 -21.66 12.18
CA PRO A 128 -14.45 -21.65 10.71
C PRO A 128 -15.53 -20.84 9.98
N LEU A 129 -16.66 -20.55 10.64
CA LEU A 129 -17.76 -19.77 10.04
C LEU A 129 -17.74 -18.28 10.43
N ILE A 130 -16.83 -17.87 11.33
CA ILE A 130 -16.76 -16.51 11.88
C ILE A 130 -15.41 -15.87 11.55
N GLN A 131 -14.31 -16.40 12.08
CA GLN A 131 -12.99 -15.75 12.01
C GLN A 131 -12.49 -15.54 10.57
N PRO A 132 -12.65 -16.49 9.62
CA PRO A 132 -12.32 -16.23 8.23
C PRO A 132 -13.05 -15.02 7.62
N LYS A 133 -14.33 -14.81 7.97
CA LYS A 133 -15.11 -13.65 7.51
C LYS A 133 -14.63 -12.34 8.12
N LEU A 134 -14.20 -12.37 9.37
CA LEU A 134 -13.61 -11.18 10.03
C LEU A 134 -12.29 -10.80 9.36
N ILE A 135 -11.46 -11.78 9.00
CA ILE A 135 -10.21 -11.54 8.27
C ILE A 135 -10.48 -11.03 6.86
N GLU A 136 -11.44 -11.61 6.15
CA GLU A 136 -11.87 -11.10 4.85
C GLU A 136 -12.30 -9.63 4.93
N LYS A 137 -13.06 -9.26 5.96
CA LYS A 137 -13.45 -7.85 6.21
C LYS A 137 -12.24 -6.95 6.45
N TYR A 138 -11.26 -7.39 7.24
CA TYR A 138 -10.01 -6.63 7.42
C TYR A 138 -9.27 -6.41 6.11
N LEU A 139 -9.09 -7.47 5.31
CA LEU A 139 -8.44 -7.38 4.00
C LEU A 139 -9.18 -6.43 3.05
N GLN A 140 -10.52 -6.45 3.07
CA GLN A 140 -11.35 -5.50 2.32
C GLN A 140 -11.13 -4.05 2.78
N ILE A 141 -11.10 -3.80 4.10
CA ILE A 141 -10.83 -2.45 4.66
C ILE A 141 -9.44 -1.97 4.22
N GLN A 142 -8.41 -2.82 4.33
CA GLN A 142 -7.06 -2.46 3.92
C GLN A 142 -7.00 -2.13 2.43
N LYS A 143 -7.59 -2.96 1.57
CA LYS A 143 -7.66 -2.71 0.12
C LYS A 143 -8.36 -1.40 -0.19
N GLN A 144 -9.46 -1.09 0.49
CA GLN A 144 -10.17 0.17 0.33
C GLN A 144 -9.30 1.38 0.71
N SER A 145 -8.56 1.30 1.82
CA SER A 145 -7.67 2.38 2.26
C SER A 145 -6.52 2.64 1.29
N TYR A 146 -5.85 1.59 0.80
CA TYR A 146 -4.81 1.72 -0.23
C TYR A 146 -5.38 2.28 -1.54
N SER A 147 -6.55 1.78 -1.97
CA SER A 147 -7.23 2.30 -3.17
C SER A 147 -7.56 3.78 -3.03
N GLN A 148 -8.01 4.23 -1.86
CA GLN A 148 -8.36 5.62 -1.61
C GLN A 148 -7.14 6.54 -1.66
N ILE A 149 -6.03 6.20 -0.99
CA ILE A 149 -4.83 7.06 -1.01
C ILE A 149 -4.17 7.09 -2.39
N GLN A 150 -4.21 5.97 -3.13
CA GLN A 150 -3.74 5.92 -4.50
C GLN A 150 -4.63 6.74 -5.45
N GLN A 151 -5.95 6.69 -5.24
CA GLN A 151 -6.90 7.52 -5.98
C GLN A 151 -6.68 9.02 -5.72
N THR A 152 -6.32 9.39 -4.48
CA THR A 152 -5.92 10.76 -4.13
C THR A 152 -4.71 11.22 -4.96
N ALA A 153 -3.68 10.37 -5.10
CA ALA A 153 -2.52 10.67 -5.95
C ALA A 153 -2.91 10.84 -7.44
N LYS A 154 -3.72 9.91 -7.98
CA LYS A 154 -4.24 9.96 -9.36
C LYS A 154 -5.04 11.25 -9.63
N GLN A 155 -5.92 11.63 -8.69
CA GLN A 155 -6.72 12.85 -8.78
C GLN A 155 -5.86 14.12 -8.72
N THR A 156 -4.81 14.13 -7.90
CA THR A 156 -3.86 15.26 -7.84
C THR A 156 -3.14 15.45 -9.16
N ILE A 157 -2.68 14.39 -9.83
CA ILE A 157 -2.10 14.52 -11.19
C ILE A 157 -3.15 15.03 -12.20
N ALA A 158 -4.38 14.51 -12.16
CA ALA A 158 -5.45 15.00 -13.06
C ALA A 158 -5.82 16.48 -12.79
N TYR A 159 -5.68 16.93 -11.55
CA TYR A 159 -5.88 18.32 -11.14
C TYR A 159 -4.74 19.21 -11.63
N ILE A 160 -3.48 18.85 -11.36
CA ILE A 160 -2.33 19.71 -11.66
C ILE A 160 -2.13 19.90 -13.17
N LYS A 161 -2.44 18.87 -13.98
CA LYS A 161 -2.45 18.94 -15.44
C LYS A 161 -3.33 20.06 -16.00
N LYS A 162 -4.42 20.41 -15.30
CA LYS A 162 -5.34 21.49 -15.72
C LYS A 162 -4.85 22.89 -15.33
N ILE A 163 -3.79 22.97 -14.54
CA ILE A 163 -3.32 24.21 -13.92
C ILE A 163 -1.94 24.61 -14.45
N ILE A 164 -1.09 23.62 -14.73
CA ILE A 164 0.24 23.83 -15.32
C ILE A 164 0.11 24.73 -16.54
N LYS A 165 0.90 25.80 -16.52
CA LYS A 165 1.04 26.75 -17.62
C LYS A 165 2.43 27.39 -17.58
N PRO A 166 2.92 27.90 -18.71
CA PRO A 166 4.18 28.61 -18.76
C PRO A 166 4.24 29.77 -17.76
N GLY A 167 5.40 29.99 -17.17
CA GLY A 167 5.63 31.06 -16.18
C GLY A 167 5.40 30.63 -14.72
N MET A 168 4.85 29.44 -14.46
CA MET A 168 4.76 28.90 -13.10
C MET A 168 6.11 28.38 -12.61
N LYS A 169 6.43 28.61 -11.33
CA LYS A 169 7.62 28.02 -10.70
C LYS A 169 7.33 26.57 -10.28
N LEU A 170 8.34 25.71 -10.30
CA LEU A 170 8.18 24.33 -9.82
C LEU A 170 7.77 24.28 -8.34
N PHE A 171 8.22 25.26 -7.54
CA PHE A 171 7.76 25.43 -6.15
C PHE A 171 6.24 25.58 -6.05
N ASP A 172 5.63 26.38 -6.93
CA ASP A 172 4.18 26.59 -6.92
C ASP A 172 3.44 25.31 -7.34
N ILE A 173 3.98 24.56 -8.31
CA ILE A 173 3.44 23.26 -8.73
C ILE A 173 3.48 22.25 -7.60
N ARG A 174 4.62 22.12 -6.91
CA ARG A 174 4.77 21.25 -5.74
C ARG A 174 3.73 21.62 -4.68
N LYS A 175 3.67 22.90 -4.32
CA LYS A 175 2.74 23.39 -3.29
C LYS A 175 1.29 23.06 -3.64
N LEU A 176 0.88 23.28 -4.89
CA LEU A 176 -0.48 22.95 -5.35
C LEU A 176 -0.77 21.44 -5.28
N CYS A 177 0.22 20.60 -5.59
CA CYS A 177 0.09 19.15 -5.45
C CYS A 177 -0.08 18.75 -3.97
N GLU A 178 0.80 19.24 -3.09
CA GLU A 178 0.74 18.95 -1.65
C GLU A 178 -0.58 19.44 -1.03
N GLU A 179 -1.02 20.67 -1.34
CA GLU A 179 -2.32 21.20 -0.90
C GLU A 179 -3.49 20.33 -1.39
N LYS A 180 -3.44 19.87 -2.65
CA LYS A 180 -4.49 19.00 -3.21
C LYS A 180 -4.50 17.62 -2.56
N LEU A 181 -3.34 17.03 -2.29
CA LEU A 181 -3.25 15.74 -1.59
C LEU A 181 -3.87 15.83 -0.19
N MET A 182 -3.57 16.89 0.56
CA MET A 182 -4.15 17.12 1.89
C MET A 182 -5.67 17.38 1.82
N GLU A 183 -6.13 18.15 0.84
CA GLU A 183 -7.57 18.38 0.61
C GLU A 183 -8.33 17.08 0.33
N LEU A 184 -7.71 16.15 -0.40
CA LEU A 184 -8.28 14.85 -0.78
C LEU A 184 -8.07 13.75 0.28
N GLY A 185 -7.54 14.11 1.46
CA GLY A 185 -7.53 13.24 2.63
C GLY A 185 -6.18 12.65 3.02
N ALA A 186 -5.06 13.01 2.37
CA ALA A 186 -3.74 12.71 2.91
C ALA A 186 -3.53 13.47 4.24
N ASP A 187 -2.81 12.86 5.18
CA ASP A 187 -2.43 13.50 6.47
C ASP A 187 -0.94 13.85 6.55
N SER A 188 -0.12 13.24 5.70
CA SER A 188 1.33 13.36 5.70
C SER A 188 1.92 12.85 4.37
N PHE A 189 3.25 12.91 4.24
CA PHE A 189 3.97 12.41 3.08
C PHE A 189 5.11 11.45 3.46
N TRP A 190 5.11 10.26 2.89
CA TRP A 190 5.97 9.16 3.35
C TRP A 190 7.45 9.36 3.00
N TYR A 191 7.73 10.16 1.97
CA TYR A 191 9.08 10.36 1.46
C TYR A 191 9.76 11.60 2.04
N TRP A 192 10.10 11.51 3.34
CA TRP A 192 10.78 12.58 4.09
C TRP A 192 9.94 13.86 4.20
N ASP A 193 8.63 13.70 4.33
CA ASP A 193 7.66 14.80 4.41
C ASP A 193 7.68 15.71 3.17
N VAL A 194 8.07 15.15 2.02
CA VAL A 194 7.91 15.77 0.71
C VAL A 194 6.75 15.07 0.03
N GLY A 195 5.71 15.82 -0.37
CA GLY A 195 4.53 15.25 -1.01
C GLY A 195 4.59 15.20 -2.53
N ALA A 196 5.43 16.04 -3.14
CA ALA A 196 5.67 16.02 -4.57
C ALA A 196 7.12 16.35 -4.92
N PHE A 197 7.79 15.45 -5.64
CA PHE A 197 8.95 15.82 -6.44
C PHE A 197 8.47 16.40 -7.76
N VAL A 198 9.12 17.48 -8.19
CA VAL A 198 8.77 18.21 -9.40
C VAL A 198 10.06 18.59 -10.09
N PHE A 199 10.29 18.01 -11.26
CA PHE A 199 11.46 18.27 -12.08
C PHE A 199 11.00 18.77 -13.45
N ALA A 200 11.76 19.67 -14.06
CA ALA A 200 11.45 20.18 -15.40
C ALA A 200 12.67 20.25 -16.32
N GLY A 201 12.42 20.04 -17.61
CA GLY A 201 13.45 20.03 -18.65
C GLY A 201 14.53 18.99 -18.35
N ASP A 202 15.77 19.45 -18.25
CA ASP A 202 16.93 18.59 -17.96
C ASP A 202 16.98 18.00 -16.54
N GLU A 203 16.18 18.53 -15.61
CA GLU A 203 16.10 17.94 -14.27
C GLU A 203 15.28 16.64 -14.25
N THR A 204 14.54 16.33 -15.32
CA THR A 204 13.73 15.10 -15.40
C THR A 204 14.55 13.82 -15.43
N THR A 205 15.86 13.89 -15.71
CA THR A 205 16.77 12.74 -15.64
C THR A 205 17.33 12.49 -14.23
N VAL A 206 17.04 13.37 -13.27
CA VAL A 206 17.68 13.32 -11.96
C VAL A 206 17.00 12.29 -11.06
N SER A 207 17.77 11.33 -10.55
CA SER A 207 17.36 10.40 -9.49
C SER A 207 17.97 10.82 -8.14
N VAL A 208 17.14 11.28 -7.20
CA VAL A 208 17.58 11.75 -5.86
C VAL A 208 16.80 11.12 -4.72
N SER A 209 17.40 11.11 -3.53
CA SER A 209 16.69 10.81 -2.29
C SER A 209 15.91 12.01 -1.76
N GLY A 210 14.73 11.80 -1.17
CA GLY A 210 13.95 12.87 -0.51
C GLY A 210 14.67 13.58 0.63
N LYS A 211 15.70 12.97 1.22
CA LYS A 211 16.58 13.66 2.18
C LYS A 211 17.35 14.83 1.57
N GLN A 212 17.62 14.77 0.27
CA GLN A 212 18.47 15.71 -0.46
C GLN A 212 17.67 16.54 -1.47
N TYR A 213 16.41 16.17 -1.72
CA TYR A 213 15.56 16.84 -2.68
C TYR A 213 15.26 18.27 -2.24
N VAL A 214 15.51 19.19 -3.16
CA VAL A 214 15.13 20.60 -3.05
C VAL A 214 14.49 20.97 -4.37
N THR A 215 13.28 21.51 -4.32
CA THR A 215 12.58 21.97 -5.52
C THR A 215 13.37 23.12 -6.15
N SER A 216 13.64 23.02 -7.45
CA SER A 216 14.39 24.05 -8.16
C SER A 216 13.56 25.32 -8.35
N ASP A 217 14.24 26.46 -8.52
CA ASP A 217 13.61 27.75 -8.86
C ASP A 217 13.23 27.86 -10.35
N LYS A 218 13.25 26.75 -11.09
CA LYS A 218 12.91 26.73 -12.52
C LYS A 218 11.47 27.17 -12.74
N ILE A 219 11.27 27.72 -13.94
CA ILE A 219 10.00 28.22 -14.43
C ILE A 219 9.61 27.38 -15.63
N ILE A 220 8.36 26.91 -15.67
CA ILE A 220 7.82 26.13 -16.78
C ILE A 220 7.87 26.96 -18.07
N GLU A 221 8.44 26.39 -19.12
CA GLU A 221 8.54 27.04 -20.44
C GLU A 221 7.31 26.74 -21.33
N ASN A 222 7.24 27.40 -22.50
CA ASN A 222 6.17 27.14 -23.49
C ASN A 222 6.23 25.73 -24.08
N ASN A 223 7.41 25.13 -24.12
CA ASN A 223 7.59 23.73 -24.50
C ASN A 223 8.48 23.10 -23.45
N ASP A 224 7.92 22.25 -22.60
CA ASP A 224 8.63 21.70 -21.45
C ASP A 224 8.15 20.27 -21.14
N ILE A 225 8.99 19.55 -20.41
CA ILE A 225 8.73 18.21 -19.90
C ILE A 225 8.86 18.25 -18.39
N ILE A 226 7.84 17.80 -17.70
CA ILE A 226 7.73 17.92 -16.24
C ILE A 226 7.49 16.54 -15.65
N THR A 227 8.35 16.08 -14.76
CA THR A 227 8.10 14.86 -13.98
C THR A 227 7.56 15.25 -12.62
N ILE A 228 6.39 14.73 -12.27
CA ILE A 228 5.79 14.87 -10.94
C ILE A 228 5.67 13.48 -10.32
N ASP A 229 6.21 13.32 -9.12
CA ASP A 229 6.23 12.07 -8.36
C ASP A 229 5.64 12.32 -6.97
N LEU A 230 4.52 11.65 -6.65
CA LEU A 230 3.66 11.95 -5.51
C LEU A 230 3.72 10.84 -4.45
N SER A 231 3.90 11.26 -3.20
CA SER A 231 4.11 10.36 -2.05
C SER A 231 3.12 10.60 -0.89
N PRO A 232 1.79 10.54 -1.12
CA PRO A 232 0.80 10.79 -0.07
C PRO A 232 0.70 9.64 0.93
N GLN A 233 0.32 9.97 2.17
CA GLN A 233 0.15 9.02 3.27
C GLN A 233 -1.06 9.37 4.13
N VAL A 234 -1.70 8.34 4.69
CA VAL A 234 -2.67 8.40 5.79
C VAL A 234 -2.29 7.34 6.82
N GLY A 235 -1.94 7.76 8.04
CA GLY A 235 -1.45 6.84 9.07
C GLY A 235 -0.20 6.10 8.61
N ASN A 236 -0.28 4.80 8.36
CA ASN A 236 0.80 3.94 7.82
C ASN A 236 0.51 3.41 6.40
N ILE A 237 -0.52 3.94 5.76
CA ILE A 237 -0.95 3.55 4.41
C ILE A 237 -0.53 4.67 3.47
N TRP A 238 0.26 4.35 2.46
CA TRP A 238 0.75 5.33 1.51
C TRP A 238 0.44 4.95 0.06
N GLY A 239 0.29 5.99 -0.77
CA GLY A 239 0.21 5.90 -2.22
C GLY A 239 1.55 6.25 -2.86
N ASP A 240 1.69 5.87 -4.12
CA ASP A 240 2.88 6.13 -4.94
C ASP A 240 2.47 6.27 -6.40
N TYR A 241 2.71 7.45 -6.98
CA TYR A 241 2.21 7.75 -8.30
C TYR A 241 3.00 8.88 -8.96
N ALA A 242 3.76 8.52 -9.99
CA ALA A 242 4.55 9.44 -10.79
C ALA A 242 4.09 9.50 -12.25
N ARG A 243 4.13 10.70 -12.83
CA ARG A 243 3.87 10.92 -14.26
C ARG A 243 4.80 11.98 -14.82
N THR A 244 5.32 11.72 -16.01
CA THR A 244 5.88 12.74 -16.90
C THR A 244 4.77 13.39 -17.73
N ILE A 245 4.74 14.72 -17.72
CA ILE A 245 3.73 15.61 -18.31
C ILE A 245 4.41 16.47 -19.36
N ILE A 246 3.79 16.61 -20.53
CA ILE A 246 4.30 17.42 -21.64
C ILE A 246 3.51 18.71 -21.76
N VAL A 247 4.24 19.82 -21.87
CA VAL A 247 3.71 21.13 -22.24
C VAL A 247 4.22 21.44 -23.65
N GLU A 248 3.34 21.73 -24.58
CA GLU A 248 3.69 22.23 -25.92
C GLU A 248 2.83 23.43 -26.30
N ASN A 249 3.46 24.44 -26.88
CA ASN A 249 2.82 25.71 -27.25
C ASN A 249 2.03 26.36 -26.10
N GLY A 250 2.50 26.15 -24.87
CA GLY A 250 1.96 26.71 -23.64
C GLY A 250 0.78 25.96 -23.04
N GLU A 251 0.41 24.79 -23.57
CA GLU A 251 -0.68 23.96 -23.07
C GLU A 251 -0.18 22.55 -22.72
N VAL A 252 -0.79 21.92 -21.72
CA VAL A 252 -0.53 20.51 -21.41
C VAL A 252 -1.12 19.62 -22.52
N VAL A 253 -0.30 18.71 -23.05
CA VAL A 253 -0.71 17.73 -24.06
C VAL A 253 -0.92 16.38 -23.38
N ASP A 254 -2.19 16.05 -23.12
CA ASP A 254 -2.56 14.82 -22.40
C ASP A 254 -2.56 13.56 -23.27
N ASP A 255 -2.90 13.70 -24.55
CA ASP A 255 -2.88 12.59 -25.51
C ASP A 255 -1.47 12.45 -26.11
N ILE A 256 -0.81 11.34 -25.81
CA ILE A 256 0.54 11.03 -26.29
C ILE A 256 0.62 11.11 -27.82
N GLU A 257 -0.47 10.78 -28.52
CA GLU A 257 -0.47 10.79 -29.97
C GLU A 257 -0.42 12.21 -30.57
N LEU A 258 -0.82 13.22 -29.81
CA LEU A 258 -0.83 14.63 -30.21
C LEU A 258 0.48 15.37 -29.93
N ILE A 259 1.41 14.77 -29.19
CA ILE A 259 2.73 15.36 -28.89
C ILE A 259 3.52 15.51 -30.19
N GLN A 260 4.01 16.73 -30.46
CA GLN A 260 4.77 17.07 -31.66
C GLN A 260 6.24 16.68 -31.55
N ASN A 261 6.84 16.88 -30.37
CA ASN A 261 8.20 16.46 -30.07
C ASN A 261 8.31 14.93 -30.10
N GLN A 262 8.98 14.40 -31.12
CA GLN A 262 9.10 12.96 -31.34
C GLN A 262 9.87 12.24 -30.23
N GLU A 263 10.85 12.90 -29.61
CA GLU A 263 11.61 12.31 -28.52
C GLU A 263 10.71 12.12 -27.29
N TRP A 264 10.00 13.19 -26.91
CA TRP A 264 9.09 13.16 -25.76
C TRP A 264 7.95 12.17 -25.94
N LYS A 265 7.37 12.15 -27.14
CA LYS A 265 6.35 11.16 -27.53
C LYS A 265 6.88 9.74 -27.37
N SER A 266 8.06 9.45 -27.92
CA SER A 266 8.65 8.11 -27.88
C SER A 266 8.99 7.66 -26.46
N GLY A 267 9.46 8.57 -25.61
CA GLY A 267 9.72 8.28 -24.20
C GLY A 267 8.45 7.87 -23.44
N LEU A 268 7.36 8.64 -23.59
CA LEU A 268 6.07 8.29 -22.98
C LEU A 268 5.45 7.00 -23.55
N GLN A 269 5.59 6.75 -24.86
CA GLN A 269 5.16 5.49 -25.46
C GLN A 269 5.97 4.29 -24.92
N MET A 270 7.26 4.49 -24.60
CA MET A 270 8.07 3.45 -23.99
C MET A 270 7.61 3.15 -22.55
N GLU A 271 7.25 4.16 -21.77
CA GLU A 271 6.62 3.96 -20.45
C GLU A 271 5.34 3.12 -20.56
N ASP A 272 4.43 3.44 -21.47
CA ASP A 272 3.23 2.63 -21.72
C ASP A 272 3.58 1.18 -22.11
N LYS A 273 4.63 1.01 -22.92
CA LYS A 273 5.13 -0.30 -23.33
C LYS A 273 5.70 -1.11 -22.16
N LEU A 274 6.43 -0.48 -21.24
CA LEU A 274 6.99 -1.13 -20.05
C LEU A 274 5.88 -1.64 -19.12
N HIS A 275 4.86 -0.82 -18.88
CA HIS A 275 3.72 -1.23 -18.07
C HIS A 275 2.90 -2.35 -18.75
N ALA A 276 2.76 -2.34 -20.08
CA ALA A 276 2.14 -3.45 -20.80
C ALA A 276 2.99 -4.73 -20.73
N GLU A 277 4.31 -4.60 -20.78
CA GLU A 277 5.25 -5.70 -20.65
C GLU A 277 5.20 -6.32 -19.24
N LEU A 278 4.95 -5.52 -18.20
CA LEU A 278 4.75 -6.00 -16.83
C LEU A 278 3.62 -7.03 -16.77
N PHE A 279 2.45 -6.69 -17.32
CA PHE A 279 1.31 -7.60 -17.39
C PHE A 279 1.59 -8.86 -18.22
N ARG A 280 2.45 -8.76 -19.25
CA ARG A 280 2.80 -9.90 -20.10
C ARG A 280 3.73 -10.89 -19.40
N PHE A 281 4.69 -10.37 -18.64
CA PHE A 281 5.78 -11.15 -18.05
C PHE A 281 5.45 -11.69 -16.65
N VAL A 282 4.79 -10.89 -15.83
CA VAL A 282 4.58 -11.21 -14.41
C VAL A 282 3.54 -12.30 -14.21
N THR A 283 3.90 -13.27 -13.37
CA THR A 283 3.03 -14.33 -12.86
C THR A 283 3.20 -14.44 -11.34
N LYS A 284 2.37 -15.22 -10.64
CA LYS A 284 2.57 -15.49 -9.20
C LYS A 284 3.91 -16.14 -8.86
N GLY A 285 4.55 -16.78 -9.84
CA GLY A 285 5.86 -17.40 -9.69
C GLY A 285 7.01 -16.40 -9.75
N THR A 286 6.76 -15.22 -10.34
CA THR A 286 7.79 -14.22 -10.64
C THR A 286 8.33 -13.60 -9.36
N THR A 287 9.65 -13.54 -9.27
CA THR A 287 10.40 -12.88 -8.19
C THR A 287 10.76 -11.44 -8.55
N PHE A 288 11.06 -10.64 -7.52
CA PHE A 288 11.56 -9.27 -7.69
C PHE A 288 12.82 -9.23 -8.58
N GLU A 289 13.75 -10.17 -8.40
CA GLU A 289 14.98 -10.24 -9.21
C GLU A 289 14.71 -10.64 -10.67
N GLU A 290 13.81 -11.60 -10.93
CA GLU A 290 13.46 -11.98 -12.31
C GLU A 290 12.85 -10.80 -13.07
N LEU A 291 11.97 -10.05 -12.40
CA LEU A 291 11.40 -8.82 -12.95
C LEU A 291 12.49 -7.75 -13.20
N TYR A 292 13.42 -7.57 -12.26
CA TYR A 292 14.54 -6.66 -12.39
C TYR A 292 15.36 -6.93 -13.66
N TYR A 293 15.76 -8.19 -13.87
CA TYR A 293 16.60 -8.54 -15.03
C TYR A 293 15.84 -8.40 -16.34
N HIS A 294 14.62 -8.93 -16.39
CA HIS A 294 13.78 -8.89 -17.59
C HIS A 294 13.51 -7.46 -18.06
N MET A 295 13.10 -6.58 -17.14
CA MET A 295 12.75 -5.21 -17.48
C MET A 295 13.95 -4.35 -17.84
N ASN A 296 15.08 -4.49 -17.14
CA ASN A 296 16.29 -3.77 -17.52
C ASN A 296 16.83 -4.22 -18.88
N GLU A 297 16.74 -5.51 -19.22
CA GLU A 297 17.06 -6.00 -20.56
C GLU A 297 16.10 -5.40 -21.60
N PHE A 298 14.79 -5.44 -21.33
CA PHE A 298 13.77 -4.89 -22.22
C PHE A 298 13.93 -3.38 -22.44
N ILE A 299 14.30 -2.60 -21.42
CA ILE A 299 14.62 -1.17 -21.55
C ILE A 299 15.76 -0.96 -22.56
N VAL A 300 16.86 -1.72 -22.42
CA VAL A 300 18.04 -1.60 -23.28
C VAL A 300 17.75 -2.05 -24.71
N GLU A 301 17.03 -3.16 -24.88
CA GLU A 301 16.63 -3.67 -26.22
C GLU A 301 15.76 -2.68 -27.00
N ASN A 302 15.04 -1.80 -26.29
CA ASN A 302 14.22 -0.75 -26.90
C ASN A 302 14.97 0.58 -27.06
N GLY A 303 16.27 0.63 -26.79
CA GLY A 303 17.12 1.80 -27.03
C GLY A 303 17.06 2.86 -25.92
N PHE A 304 16.67 2.47 -24.71
CA PHE A 304 16.63 3.33 -23.53
C PHE A 304 17.66 2.89 -22.48
N VAL A 305 17.90 3.75 -21.49
CA VAL A 305 18.66 3.44 -20.27
C VAL A 305 17.78 3.65 -19.05
N ASN A 306 17.98 2.83 -18.01
CA ASN A 306 17.40 3.08 -16.69
C ASN A 306 18.25 4.14 -15.97
N LEU A 307 17.59 5.17 -15.45
CA LEU A 307 18.20 6.29 -14.73
C LEU A 307 18.37 6.02 -13.23
N ASP A 308 17.75 4.97 -12.70
CA ASP A 308 18.03 4.53 -11.33
C ASP A 308 19.48 4.03 -11.23
N PHE A 309 20.21 4.52 -10.24
CA PHE A 309 21.63 4.26 -10.06
C PHE A 309 21.96 2.78 -9.76
N MET A 310 21.00 2.01 -9.24
CA MET A 310 21.10 0.56 -9.02
C MET A 310 20.32 -0.25 -10.07
N GLY A 311 19.66 0.44 -11.01
CA GLY A 311 18.75 -0.15 -11.98
C GLY A 311 17.44 -0.64 -11.34
N ASN A 312 17.10 -0.17 -10.14
CA ASN A 312 15.85 -0.52 -9.48
C ASN A 312 14.66 -0.03 -10.33
N LEU A 313 13.54 -0.73 -10.20
CA LEU A 313 12.34 -0.50 -11.02
C LEU A 313 11.06 -0.39 -10.18
N GLY A 314 11.21 -0.28 -8.86
CA GLY A 314 10.12 -0.22 -7.91
C GLY A 314 10.39 -1.01 -6.65
N HIS A 315 9.38 -1.11 -5.80
CA HIS A 315 9.53 -1.64 -4.46
C HIS A 315 8.21 -2.14 -3.86
N SER A 316 8.29 -2.93 -2.79
CA SER A 316 7.11 -3.26 -2.00
C SER A 316 6.49 -2.02 -1.36
N ILE A 317 5.18 -2.05 -1.16
CA ILE A 317 4.45 -1.05 -0.36
C ILE A 317 4.27 -1.66 1.03
N ALA A 318 5.25 -1.40 1.90
CA ALA A 318 5.25 -1.86 3.29
C ALA A 318 4.55 -0.84 4.19
N LYS A 319 3.97 -1.27 5.33
CA LYS A 319 3.48 -0.33 6.36
C LYS A 319 4.63 0.33 7.13
N VAL A 320 5.75 -0.39 7.26
CA VAL A 320 6.97 0.09 7.91
C VAL A 320 8.04 0.29 6.84
N LYS A 321 8.54 1.52 6.72
CA LYS A 321 9.47 1.91 5.64
C LYS A 321 10.78 1.13 5.62
N SER A 322 11.26 0.66 6.78
CA SER A 322 12.46 -0.17 6.87
C SER A 322 12.31 -1.56 6.24
N ASP A 323 11.07 -2.02 6.05
CA ASP A 323 10.77 -3.37 5.60
C ASP A 323 10.57 -3.43 4.09
N ARG A 324 10.74 -2.28 3.43
CA ARG A 324 10.65 -2.14 1.99
C ARG A 324 11.77 -2.92 1.30
N ILE A 325 11.37 -3.75 0.35
CA ILE A 325 12.27 -4.49 -0.54
C ILE A 325 12.09 -3.98 -1.97
N TYR A 326 13.11 -4.10 -2.81
CA TYR A 326 13.12 -3.48 -4.13
C TYR A 326 13.08 -4.52 -5.25
N ILE A 327 12.62 -4.08 -6.43
CA ILE A 327 12.83 -4.79 -7.69
C ILE A 327 14.30 -4.58 -8.04
N GLU A 328 15.15 -5.44 -7.49
CA GLU A 328 16.60 -5.31 -7.52
C GLU A 328 17.30 -6.66 -7.66
N LYS A 329 18.56 -6.60 -8.08
CA LYS A 329 19.45 -7.76 -8.15
C LYS A 329 19.59 -8.45 -6.79
N GLY A 330 19.43 -9.77 -6.76
CA GLY A 330 19.57 -10.59 -5.56
C GLY A 330 18.28 -10.80 -4.76
N ASN A 331 17.21 -10.05 -5.03
CA ASN A 331 15.96 -10.19 -4.29
C ASN A 331 15.09 -11.35 -4.80
N LYS A 332 15.16 -12.49 -4.11
CA LYS A 332 14.43 -13.72 -4.45
C LYS A 332 13.00 -13.79 -3.93
N ALA A 333 12.50 -12.74 -3.26
CA ALA A 333 11.11 -12.70 -2.84
C ALA A 333 10.18 -12.77 -4.05
N LYS A 334 9.04 -13.46 -3.91
CA LYS A 334 8.00 -13.47 -4.94
C LYS A 334 7.17 -12.20 -4.86
N LEU A 335 6.75 -11.67 -6.01
CA LEU A 335 5.88 -10.49 -6.06
C LEU A 335 4.54 -10.76 -5.36
N VAL A 336 3.95 -11.95 -5.54
CA VAL A 336 2.68 -12.36 -4.90
C VAL A 336 2.73 -12.45 -3.38
N ALA A 337 3.92 -12.50 -2.79
CA ALA A 337 4.07 -12.50 -1.33
C ALA A 337 3.84 -11.09 -0.73
N MET A 338 3.86 -10.05 -1.56
CA MET A 338 3.59 -8.67 -1.12
C MET A 338 2.13 -8.33 -1.34
N ASN A 339 1.53 -7.60 -0.40
CA ASN A 339 0.17 -7.07 -0.57
C ASN A 339 0.09 -6.12 -1.78
N TYR A 340 1.12 -5.27 -1.95
CA TYR A 340 1.21 -4.27 -3.00
C TYR A 340 2.69 -4.00 -3.34
N PHE A 341 2.97 -3.63 -4.58
CA PHE A 341 4.30 -3.18 -5.02
C PHE A 341 4.19 -2.11 -6.11
N THR A 342 5.20 -1.24 -6.20
CA THR A 342 5.33 -0.27 -7.29
C THR A 342 6.06 -0.88 -8.47
N PHE A 343 5.69 -0.45 -9.67
CA PHE A 343 6.55 -0.53 -10.84
C PHE A 343 6.69 0.89 -11.37
N GLU A 344 7.92 1.40 -11.33
CA GLU A 344 8.29 2.80 -11.54
C GLU A 344 9.56 2.98 -12.39
N PRO A 345 9.60 2.43 -13.62
CA PRO A 345 10.70 2.69 -14.52
C PRO A 345 10.93 4.21 -14.66
N HIS A 346 12.19 4.61 -14.53
CA HIS A 346 12.66 5.98 -14.79
C HIS A 346 13.72 5.88 -15.87
N ILE A 347 13.36 6.26 -17.11
CA ILE A 347 14.17 5.97 -18.29
C ILE A 347 14.56 7.23 -19.06
N ALA A 348 15.57 7.12 -19.90
CA ALA A 348 15.93 8.13 -20.90
C ALA A 348 16.48 7.47 -22.17
N PHE A 349 16.49 8.22 -23.27
CA PHE A 349 17.37 7.86 -24.37
C PHE A 349 18.83 8.03 -23.95
N PRO A 350 19.76 7.20 -24.46
CA PRO A 350 21.19 7.42 -24.26
C PRO A 350 21.59 8.86 -24.61
N ASP A 351 22.35 9.50 -23.72
CA ASP A 351 22.84 10.88 -23.83
C ASP A 351 21.75 11.97 -23.94
N SER A 352 20.46 11.61 -23.75
CA SER A 352 19.40 12.61 -23.68
C SER A 352 19.45 13.39 -22.37
N LYS A 353 19.01 14.63 -22.44
CA LYS A 353 18.77 15.47 -21.27
C LYS A 353 17.39 15.24 -20.66
N TYR A 354 16.54 14.41 -21.25
CA TYR A 354 15.16 14.23 -20.81
C TYR A 354 14.92 12.84 -20.24
N GLY A 355 14.29 12.79 -19.06
CA GLY A 355 13.86 11.57 -18.40
C GLY A 355 12.35 11.42 -18.42
N TYR A 356 11.91 10.16 -18.43
CA TYR A 356 10.52 9.75 -18.43
C TYR A 356 10.30 8.85 -17.23
N LYS A 357 9.25 9.10 -16.45
CA LYS A 357 8.87 8.26 -15.32
C LYS A 357 7.37 8.03 -15.37
N LYS A 358 6.97 6.77 -15.25
CA LYS A 358 5.60 6.37 -14.98
C LYS A 358 5.61 5.36 -13.85
N GLU A 359 4.78 5.61 -12.86
CA GLU A 359 4.69 4.74 -11.68
C GLU A 359 3.25 4.42 -11.32
N ASN A 360 3.02 3.17 -10.98
CA ASN A 360 1.75 2.67 -10.49
C ASN A 360 1.98 1.64 -9.38
N ILE A 361 0.94 1.42 -8.57
CA ILE A 361 0.87 0.33 -7.61
C ILE A 361 0.14 -0.86 -8.22
N TYR A 362 0.66 -2.05 -7.97
CA TYR A 362 0.15 -3.33 -8.44
C TYR A 362 -0.06 -4.29 -7.28
N TYR A 363 -1.03 -5.20 -7.43
CA TYR A 363 -1.28 -6.31 -6.52
C TYR A 363 -1.77 -7.54 -7.28
N PHE A 364 -1.79 -8.69 -6.62
CA PHE A 364 -2.40 -9.91 -7.15
C PHE A 364 -3.81 -10.07 -6.58
N ASP A 365 -4.80 -10.11 -7.47
CA ASP A 365 -6.15 -10.57 -7.16
C ASP A 365 -6.24 -12.03 -7.56
N GLU A 366 -6.14 -12.91 -6.57
CA GLU A 366 -5.90 -14.34 -6.77
C GLU A 366 -4.65 -14.60 -7.64
N ASP A 367 -4.85 -15.02 -8.89
CA ASP A 367 -3.79 -15.34 -9.85
C ASP A 367 -3.56 -14.22 -10.89
N VAL A 368 -4.29 -13.11 -10.80
CA VAL A 368 -4.27 -12.04 -11.81
C VAL A 368 -3.57 -10.80 -11.24
N LEU A 369 -2.59 -10.28 -11.98
CA LEU A 369 -1.99 -8.98 -11.67
C LEU A 369 -3.01 -7.88 -11.99
N VAL A 370 -3.21 -6.97 -11.04
CA VAL A 370 -4.14 -5.84 -11.15
C VAL A 370 -3.42 -4.55 -10.76
N GLU A 371 -3.68 -3.48 -11.51
CA GLU A 371 -3.29 -2.13 -11.12
C GLU A 371 -4.29 -1.61 -10.07
N LEU A 372 -3.77 -1.13 -8.94
CA LEU A 372 -4.53 -0.39 -7.93
C LEU A 372 -4.74 1.04 -8.41
#